data_AF-A0A3D4ZHV2-F1
#
_entry.id   AF-A0A3D4ZHV2-F1
#
_cell.length_a   1.000
_cell.length_b   1.000
_cell.length_c   1.000
_cell.angle_alpha   90.00
_cell.angle_beta   90.00
_cell.angle_gamma   90.00
#
_symmetry.space_group_name_H-M   'P 1'
#
loop_
_entity.id
_entity.type
_entity.pdbx_description
1 polymer ?
#
loop_
_entity_poly.entity_id
_entity_poly.type
_entity_poly.pdbx_seq_one_letter_code
_entity_poly.pdbx_strand_id
1 'polypeptide(L)'
;MEQELLEISNNIMTRIGQDIHDDLCQDLAGLGMLAATLESSLQKNELPHEHQLAKQISESALKSAFTAKQIARDLYPSDLEENGIIHAVNQLVYARANPDGVSIRLEVQPGFYINGKVKAFHLFRIIQEALSNALHHS
;
A
#
# COMPACT_ATOMS: atom_id res chain seq x y z
N MET A 1 11.76 -20.48 21.42
CA MET A 1 12.29 -19.14 21.76
C MET A 1 12.53 -18.25 20.54
N GLU A 2 13.53 -18.47 19.67
CA GLU A 2 13.72 -17.58 18.49
C GLU A 2 12.54 -17.58 17.51
N GLN A 3 11.95 -18.75 17.22
CA GLN A 3 10.76 -18.84 16.36
C GLN A 3 9.53 -18.16 16.98
N GLU A 4 9.32 -18.28 18.29
CA GLU A 4 8.20 -17.63 18.99
C GLU A 4 8.35 -16.10 18.99
N LEU A 5 9.56 -15.57 19.15
CA LEU A 5 9.82 -14.14 19.05
C LEU A 5 9.55 -13.60 17.64
N LEU A 6 9.96 -14.35 16.61
CA LEU A 6 9.66 -14.02 15.21
C LEU A 6 8.15 -14.03 14.92
N GLU A 7 7.42 -15.03 15.41
CA GLU A 7 5.96 -15.10 15.26
C GLU A 7 5.25 -13.95 15.97
N ILE A 8 5.64 -13.63 17.21
CA ILE A 8 5.08 -12.49 17.94
C ILE A 8 5.33 -11.18 17.19
N SER A 9 6.56 -10.96 16.71
CA SER A 9 6.91 -9.77 15.93
C SER A 9 6.08 -9.66 14.64
N ASN A 10 5.92 -10.77 13.90
CA ASN A 10 5.09 -10.80 12.70
C ASN A 10 3.61 -10.50 12.99
N ASN A 11 3.07 -11.01 14.10
CA ASN A 11 1.69 -10.74 14.51
C ASN A 11 1.48 -9.27 14.88
N ILE A 12 2.42 -8.65 15.58
CA ILE A 12 2.39 -7.21 15.89
C ILE A 12 2.43 -6.39 14.61
N MET A 13 3.38 -6.70 13.71
CA MET A 13 3.54 -6.00 12.44
C MET A 13 2.28 -6.12 11.58
N THR A 14 1.69 -7.33 11.53
CA THR A 14 0.41 -7.60 10.86
C THR A 14 -0.70 -6.71 11.39
N ARG A 15 -0.86 -6.66 12.72
CA ARG A 15 -1.91 -5.87 13.36
C ARG A 15 -1.73 -4.37 13.15
N ILE A 16 -0.51 -3.85 13.25
CA ILE A 16 -0.22 -2.44 12.95
C ILE A 16 -0.52 -2.12 11.49
N GLY A 17 -0.15 -3.02 10.56
CA GLY A 17 -0.47 -2.84 9.15
C GLY A 17 -1.97 -2.79 8.87
N GLN A 18 -2.75 -3.64 9.55
CA GLN A 18 -4.22 -3.60 9.50
C GLN A 18 -4.78 -2.30 10.07
N ASP A 19 -4.37 -1.89 11.28
CA ASP A 19 -4.85 -0.65 11.90
C ASP A 19 -4.56 0.58 11.01
N ILE A 20 -3.39 0.65 10.38
CA ILE A 20 -3.06 1.73 9.44
C ILE A 20 -3.94 1.67 8.17
N HIS A 21 -4.19 0.48 7.65
CA HIS A 21 -5.01 0.32 6.45
C HIS A 21 -6.47 0.70 6.71
N ASP A 22 -7.03 0.20 7.80
CA ASP A 22 -8.46 0.31 8.08
C ASP A 22 -8.83 1.68 8.65
N ASP A 23 -8.00 2.26 9.50
CA ASP A 23 -8.28 3.58 10.09
C ASP A 23 -7.61 4.68 9.26
N LEU A 24 -6.27 4.73 9.27
CA LEU A 24 -5.54 5.90 8.77
C LEU A 24 -5.69 6.11 7.25
N CYS A 25 -5.61 5.05 6.45
CA CYS A 25 -5.75 5.17 5.01
C CYS A 25 -7.18 5.57 4.61
N GLN A 26 -8.19 4.99 5.27
CA GLN A 26 -9.59 5.29 4.99
C GLN A 26 -9.95 6.72 5.40
N ASP A 27 -9.50 7.18 6.57
CA ASP A 27 -9.72 8.54 7.04
C ASP A 27 -9.12 9.58 6.09
N LEU A 28 -7.87 9.37 5.66
CA LEU A 28 -7.19 10.26 4.72
C LEU A 28 -7.86 10.27 3.34
N ALA A 29 -8.31 9.11 2.85
CA ALA A 29 -9.08 9.04 1.61
C ALA A 29 -10.43 9.78 1.72
N GLY A 30 -11.13 9.60 2.85
CA GLY A 30 -12.37 10.31 3.17
C GLY A 30 -12.18 11.82 3.20
N LEU A 31 -11.15 12.30 3.88
CA LEU A 31 -10.78 13.72 3.92
C LEU A 31 -10.45 14.26 2.52
N GLY A 32 -9.72 13.50 1.71
CA GLY A 32 -9.43 13.85 0.32
C GLY A 32 -10.69 14.03 -0.53
N MET A 33 -11.68 13.14 -0.38
CA MET A 33 -12.97 13.22 -1.09
C MET A 33 -13.84 14.40 -0.61
N LEU A 34 -13.86 14.67 0.70
CA LEU A 34 -14.56 15.84 1.25
C LEU A 34 -13.95 17.14 0.74
N ALA A 35 -12.62 17.23 0.70
CA ALA A 35 -11.90 18.37 0.15
C ALA A 35 -12.15 18.57 -1.36
N ALA A 36 -12.22 17.48 -2.14
CA ALA A 36 -12.57 17.54 -3.57
C ALA A 36 -14.03 18.00 -3.80
N THR A 37 -14.94 17.61 -2.90
CA THR A 37 -16.32 18.09 -2.91
C THR A 37 -16.39 19.58 -2.60
N LEU A 38 -15.60 20.04 -1.62
CA LEU A 38 -15.48 21.45 -1.27
C LEU A 38 -14.87 22.26 -2.42
N GLU A 39 -13.80 21.76 -3.05
CA GLU A 39 -13.18 22.34 -4.25
C GLU A 39 -14.22 22.60 -5.34
N SER A 40 -15.06 21.60 -5.64
CA SER A 40 -16.11 21.69 -6.65
C SER A 40 -17.18 22.73 -6.31
N SER A 41 -17.51 22.90 -5.02
CA SER A 41 -18.46 23.92 -4.55
C SER A 41 -17.87 25.33 -4.66
N LEU A 42 -16.61 25.51 -4.26
CA LEU A 42 -15.91 26.81 -4.30
C LEU A 42 -15.67 27.27 -5.73
N GLN A 43 -15.42 26.35 -6.66
CA GLN A 43 -15.33 26.66 -8.09
C GLN A 43 -16.65 27.25 -8.62
N LYS A 44 -17.80 26.66 -8.24
CA LYS A 44 -19.13 27.13 -8.67
C LYS A 44 -19.50 28.49 -8.09
N ASN A 45 -18.97 28.83 -6.92
CA ASN A 45 -19.20 30.12 -6.26
C ASN A 45 -18.16 31.19 -6.65
N GLU A 46 -17.30 30.91 -7.64
CA GLU A 46 -16.27 31.85 -8.13
C GLU A 46 -15.32 32.35 -7.03
N LEU A 47 -14.93 31.45 -6.11
CA LEU A 47 -13.99 31.69 -5.01
C LEU A 47 -12.62 31.06 -5.32
N PRO A 48 -11.77 31.70 -6.16
CA PRO A 48 -10.58 31.06 -6.73
C PRO A 48 -9.50 30.74 -5.68
N HIS A 49 -9.34 31.57 -4.66
CA HIS A 49 -8.31 31.39 -3.64
C HIS A 49 -8.65 30.19 -2.73
N GLU A 50 -9.90 30.13 -2.27
CA GLU A 50 -10.42 29.04 -1.45
C GLU A 50 -10.46 27.73 -2.25
N HIS A 51 -10.86 27.79 -3.52
CA HIS A 51 -10.83 26.64 -4.42
C HIS A 51 -9.41 26.06 -4.52
N GLN A 52 -8.40 26.91 -4.73
CA GLN A 52 -7.00 26.46 -4.78
C GLN A 52 -6.55 25.82 -3.46
N LEU A 53 -6.94 26.40 -2.32
CA LEU A 53 -6.61 25.83 -1.01
C LEU A 53 -7.28 24.47 -0.79
N ALA A 54 -8.57 24.33 -1.15
CA ALA A 54 -9.30 23.06 -1.05
C ALA A 54 -8.68 21.97 -1.94
N LYS A 55 -8.25 22.34 -3.15
CA LYS A 55 -7.53 21.44 -4.05
C LYS A 55 -6.21 20.94 -3.43
N GLN A 56 -5.40 21.83 -2.87
CA GLN A 56 -4.14 21.46 -2.21
C GLN A 56 -4.35 20.53 -1.02
N ILE A 57 -5.42 20.74 -0.25
CA ILE A 57 -5.81 19.85 0.85
C ILE A 57 -6.19 18.47 0.33
N SER A 58 -7.01 18.40 -0.74
CA SER A 58 -7.41 17.13 -1.35
C SER A 58 -6.20 16.33 -1.85
N GLU A 59 -5.32 16.98 -2.63
CA GLU A 59 -4.10 16.35 -3.17
C GLU A 59 -3.18 15.86 -2.04
N SER A 60 -3.00 16.66 -0.99
CA SER A 60 -2.16 16.30 0.16
C SER A 60 -2.73 15.14 0.96
N ALA A 61 -4.05 15.10 1.16
CA ALA A 61 -4.74 14.02 1.85
C ALA A 61 -4.64 12.70 1.06
N LEU A 62 -4.89 12.74 -0.25
CA LEU A 62 -4.77 11.56 -1.13
C LEU A 62 -3.33 11.06 -1.22
N LYS A 63 -2.34 11.95 -1.29
CA LYS A 63 -0.92 11.57 -1.23
C LYS A 63 -0.58 10.91 0.10
N SER A 64 -1.08 11.45 1.21
CA SER A 64 -0.86 10.88 2.54
C SER A 64 -1.52 9.51 2.68
N ALA A 65 -2.73 9.33 2.14
CA ALA A 65 -3.42 8.04 2.10
C ALA A 65 -2.61 7.00 1.30
N PHE A 66 -2.04 7.41 0.16
CA PHE A 66 -1.17 6.54 -0.63
C PHE A 66 0.09 6.12 0.17
N THR A 67 0.76 7.06 0.83
CA THR A 67 1.92 6.76 1.67
C THR A 67 1.57 5.84 2.84
N ALA A 68 0.47 6.10 3.54
CA ALA A 68 -0.01 5.24 4.63
C ALA A 68 -0.32 3.83 4.11
N LYS A 69 -0.91 3.71 2.91
CA LYS A 69 -1.18 2.41 2.29
C LYS A 69 0.11 1.67 1.94
N GLN A 70 1.15 2.36 1.51
CA GLN A 70 2.47 1.74 1.28
C GLN A 70 3.06 1.20 2.60
N ILE A 71 3.00 1.99 3.69
CA ILE A 71 3.46 1.56 5.02
C ILE A 71 2.66 0.35 5.50
N ALA A 72 1.32 0.41 5.40
CA ALA A 72 0.45 -0.71 5.76
C ALA A 72 0.82 -1.97 4.99
N ARG A 73 1.04 -1.90 3.68
CA ARG A 73 1.44 -3.04 2.83
C ARG A 73 2.82 -3.59 3.20
N ASP A 74 3.74 -2.73 3.63
CA ASP A 74 5.05 -3.14 4.12
C ASP A 74 4.96 -3.84 5.49
N LEU A 75 3.92 -3.57 6.29
CA LEU A 75 3.69 -4.21 7.58
C LEU A 75 2.76 -5.43 7.49
N TYR A 76 1.81 -5.42 6.56
CA TYR A 76 0.81 -6.46 6.33
C TYR A 76 0.35 -6.46 4.87
N PRO A 77 0.57 -7.54 4.11
CA PRO A 77 0.09 -7.64 2.76
C PRO A 77 -1.39 -8.07 2.73
N SER A 78 -2.32 -7.16 3.00
CA SER A 78 -3.78 -7.45 2.96
C SER A 78 -4.22 -8.04 1.61
N ASP A 79 -3.65 -7.55 0.50
CA ASP A 79 -3.87 -8.08 -0.85
C ASP A 79 -3.58 -9.59 -0.97
N LEU A 80 -2.64 -10.11 -0.17
CA LEU A 80 -2.29 -11.53 -0.15
C LEU A 80 -3.43 -12.37 0.42
N GLU A 81 -4.13 -11.86 1.43
CA GLU A 81 -5.25 -12.55 2.07
C GLU A 81 -6.51 -12.51 1.20
N GLU A 82 -6.78 -11.37 0.56
CA GLU A 82 -8.00 -11.18 -0.24
C GLU A 82 -7.90 -11.79 -1.64
N ASN A 83 -6.75 -11.59 -2.31
CA ASN A 83 -6.60 -11.85 -3.75
C ASN A 83 -5.52 -12.88 -4.08
N GLY A 84 -4.80 -13.37 -3.07
CA GLY A 84 -3.77 -14.40 -3.23
C GLY A 84 -2.40 -13.87 -3.69
N ILE A 85 -1.40 -14.75 -3.66
CA ILE A 85 0.02 -14.36 -3.79
C ILE A 85 0.38 -13.76 -5.15
N ILE A 86 -0.18 -14.29 -6.24
CA ILE A 86 0.12 -13.78 -7.58
C ILE A 86 -0.37 -12.34 -7.72
N HIS A 87 -1.58 -12.04 -7.21
CA HIS A 87 -2.12 -10.68 -7.22
C HIS A 87 -1.28 -9.76 -6.32
N ALA A 88 -0.99 -10.18 -5.10
CA ALA A 88 -0.20 -9.39 -4.15
C ALA A 88 1.19 -9.03 -4.71
N VAL A 89 1.89 -9.98 -5.33
CA VAL A 89 3.22 -9.75 -5.93
C VAL A 89 3.13 -8.83 -7.16
N ASN A 90 2.10 -8.97 -8.02
CA ASN A 90 1.88 -8.03 -9.12
C ASN A 90 1.72 -6.59 -8.61
N GLN A 91 0.92 -6.41 -7.56
CA GLN A 91 0.71 -5.09 -6.98
C GLN A 91 1.96 -4.54 -6.28
N LEU A 92 2.82 -5.41 -5.74
CA LEU A 92 4.11 -5.02 -5.19
C LEU A 92 5.04 -4.51 -6.29
N VAL A 93 5.14 -5.25 -7.40
CA VAL A 93 5.93 -4.88 -8.59
C VAL A 93 5.45 -3.56 -9.18
N TYR A 94 4.14 -3.40 -9.39
CA TYR A 94 3.55 -2.16 -9.92
C TYR A 94 3.85 -0.95 -9.03
N ALA A 95 3.71 -1.10 -7.71
CA ALA A 95 3.97 -0.02 -6.76
C ALA A 95 5.45 0.40 -6.71
N ARG A 96 6.38 -0.52 -6.99
CA ARG A 96 7.83 -0.26 -6.98
C ARG A 96 8.39 0.18 -8.33
N ALA A 97 7.70 -0.11 -9.45
CA ALA A 97 8.10 0.35 -10.77
C ALA A 97 7.84 1.85 -11.00
N ASN A 98 6.83 2.40 -10.32
CA ASN A 98 6.32 3.75 -10.57
C ASN A 98 7.11 4.93 -9.96
N PRO A 99 7.88 4.78 -8.86
CA PRO A 99 8.68 5.88 -8.31
C PRO A 99 10.03 6.10 -9.02
N ASP A 100 10.72 5.04 -9.45
CA ASP A 100 12.15 5.09 -9.79
C ASP A 100 12.48 4.92 -11.29
N GLY A 101 11.47 4.72 -12.15
CA GLY A 101 11.68 4.49 -13.59
C GLY A 101 12.33 3.14 -13.94
N VAL A 102 12.45 2.24 -12.97
CA VAL A 102 13.03 0.90 -13.13
C VAL A 102 11.99 -0.05 -13.73
N SER A 103 12.37 -0.74 -14.82
CA SER A 103 11.53 -1.78 -15.41
C SER A 103 11.62 -3.06 -14.58
N ILE A 104 10.52 -3.42 -13.91
CA ILE A 104 10.41 -4.66 -13.15
C ILE A 104 9.44 -5.59 -13.88
N ARG A 105 9.85 -6.83 -14.15
CA ARG A 105 9.01 -7.85 -14.80
C ARG A 105 8.73 -9.00 -13.83
N LEU A 106 7.45 -9.35 -13.70
CA LEU A 106 7.01 -10.55 -13.00
C LEU A 106 6.73 -11.67 -14.01
N GLU A 107 7.34 -12.83 -13.82
CA GLU A 107 7.07 -14.05 -14.59
C GLU A 107 6.56 -15.14 -13.64
N VAL A 108 5.38 -15.68 -13.93
CA VAL A 108 4.73 -16.71 -13.12
C VAL A 108 4.49 -17.94 -13.99
N GLN A 109 4.93 -19.10 -13.52
CA GLN A 109 4.69 -20.35 -14.23
C GLN A 109 3.18 -20.67 -14.29
N PRO A 110 2.66 -21.13 -15.44
CA PRO A 110 1.28 -21.57 -15.54
C PRO A 110 0.95 -22.64 -14.49
N GLY A 111 -0.15 -22.45 -13.75
CA GLY A 111 -0.57 -23.38 -12.70
C GLY A 111 0.16 -23.24 -11.36
N PHE A 112 1.01 -22.23 -11.18
CA PHE A 112 1.63 -21.96 -9.89
C PHE A 112 0.58 -21.71 -8.80
N TYR A 113 0.72 -22.41 -7.68
CA TYR A 113 -0.14 -22.30 -6.52
C TYR A 113 0.66 -22.64 -5.25
N ILE A 114 0.32 -21.96 -4.15
CA ILE A 114 0.85 -22.26 -2.82
C ILE A 114 -0.29 -22.68 -1.89
N ASN A 115 -0.08 -23.82 -1.23
CA ASN A 115 -0.98 -24.28 -0.19
C ASN A 115 -0.63 -23.66 1.17
N GLY A 116 -1.63 -23.05 1.82
CA GLY A 116 -1.55 -22.51 3.17
C GLY A 116 -1.15 -21.03 3.23
N LYS A 117 -1.95 -20.25 3.97
CA LYS A 117 -1.76 -18.80 4.15
C LYS A 117 -0.37 -18.44 4.69
N VAL A 118 0.13 -19.21 5.66
CA VAL A 118 1.45 -18.98 6.29
C VAL A 118 2.58 -19.11 5.28
N LYS A 119 2.56 -20.13 4.41
CA LYS A 119 3.58 -20.30 3.36
C LYS A 119 3.52 -19.18 2.33
N ALA A 120 2.31 -18.78 1.94
CA ALA A 120 2.11 -17.68 1.01
C ALA A 120 2.65 -16.35 1.59
N PHE A 121 2.41 -16.11 2.88
CA PHE A 121 2.91 -14.93 3.60
C PHE A 121 4.44 -14.90 3.66
N HIS A 122 5.07 -16.00 4.04
CA HIS A 122 6.53 -16.06 4.07
C HIS A 122 7.14 -15.90 2.68
N LEU A 123 6.58 -16.54 1.64
CA LEU A 123 7.09 -16.32 0.28
C LEU A 123 6.91 -14.86 -0.17
N PHE A 124 5.76 -14.26 0.13
CA PHE A 124 5.54 -12.84 -0.18
C PHE A 124 6.61 -11.96 0.50
N ARG A 125 6.90 -12.19 1.78
CA ARG A 125 7.96 -11.48 2.52
C ARG A 125 9.34 -11.66 1.90
N ILE A 126 9.68 -12.87 1.48
CA ILE A 126 10.94 -13.16 0.79
C ILE A 126 11.03 -12.36 -0.52
N ILE A 127 9.96 -12.34 -1.31
CA ILE A 127 9.91 -11.60 -2.57
C ILE A 127 10.04 -10.08 -2.32
N GLN A 128 9.33 -9.56 -1.31
CA GLN A 128 9.38 -8.15 -0.93
C GLN A 128 10.80 -7.71 -0.52
N GLU A 129 11.44 -8.48 0.35
CA GLU A 129 12.79 -8.18 0.83
C GLU A 129 13.82 -8.31 -0.30
N ALA A 130 13.72 -9.35 -1.13
CA ALA A 130 14.59 -9.51 -2.30
C ALA A 130 14.46 -8.34 -3.29
N LEU A 131 13.23 -7.89 -3.55
CA LEU A 131 12.97 -6.74 -4.42
C LEU A 131 13.51 -5.44 -3.82
N SER A 132 13.30 -5.21 -2.51
CA SER A 132 13.81 -4.04 -1.81
C SER A 132 15.34 -3.97 -1.88
N ASN A 133 16.01 -5.09 -1.61
CA ASN A 133 17.47 -5.22 -1.67
C ASN A 133 17.99 -4.99 -3.09
N ALA A 134 17.31 -5.53 -4.10
CA ALA A 134 17.67 -5.28 -5.49
C ALA A 134 17.58 -3.78 -5.83
N LEU A 135 16.50 -3.09 -5.45
CA LEU A 135 16.33 -1.66 -5.75
C LEU A 135 17.29 -0.76 -4.97
N HIS A 136 17.66 -1.12 -3.73
CA HIS A 136 18.60 -0.33 -2.92
C HIS A 136 20.07 -0.51 -3.30
N HIS A 137 20.44 -1.68 -3.83
CA HIS A 137 21.83 -2.06 -4.07
C HIS A 137 22.18 -2.31 -5.55
N SER A 138 21.30 -1.92 -6.48
CA SER A 138 21.61 -1.89 -7.93
C SER A 138 22.48 -0.71 -8.32
#